data_AF-K3X1I8-F1
#
_entry.id   AF-K3X1I8-F1
#
_cell.length_a   1.000
_cell.length_b   1.000
_cell.length_c   1.000
_cell.angle_alpha   90.00
_cell.angle_beta   90.00
_cell.angle_gamma   90.00
#
_symmetry.space_group_name_H-M   'P 1'
#
loop_
_entity.id
_entity.type
_entity.pdbx_description
1 polymer ?
#
loop_
_entity_poly.entity_id
_entity_poly.type
_entity_poly.pdbx_seq_one_letter_code
_entity_poly.pdbx_strand_id
1 'polypeptide(L)'
;MRLETYPDKLGQYNAPPAQDVVIAIPPDKGADSTHGAGMDVVWTSGLKECYKQPKHCGLAIVWPCGLPAKVGKNIGLSPIFLTAFFAITLVGDIAFTAIAWADVKSRGDKPHFLYNINFYYFVGKPPGSHCSTAAYILGVLFVLGMYRLRIKTQDYYGIRRRKFFDIYASLFCTCCSLAQMSKQVDFERTKGHNYQQVQQSAYDAHGQSGHVNTILAFRQ
;
A
#
# COMPACT_ATOMS: atom_id res chain seq x y z
N MET A 1 29.24 -0.83 -16.08
CA MET A 1 28.10 -0.13 -15.44
C MET A 1 28.66 0.69 -14.29
N ARG A 2 28.70 2.01 -14.44
CA ARG A 2 29.31 2.94 -13.50
C ARG A 2 28.20 3.42 -12.55
N LEU A 3 28.31 3.06 -11.27
CA LEU A 3 27.41 3.56 -10.22
C LEU A 3 27.76 5.04 -9.98
N GLU A 4 26.87 5.93 -10.41
CA GLU A 4 26.96 7.35 -10.05
C GLU A 4 26.47 7.51 -8.61
N THR A 5 27.41 7.86 -7.73
CA THR A 5 27.16 8.28 -6.35
C THR A 5 26.47 9.65 -6.36
N TYR A 6 25.26 9.70 -5.81
CA TYR A 6 24.55 10.95 -5.53
C TYR A 6 25.31 11.72 -4.44
N PRO A 7 25.63 13.02 -4.63
CA PRO A 7 26.28 13.79 -3.58
C PRO A 7 25.30 14.14 -2.46
N ASP A 8 25.58 13.64 -1.26
CA ASP A 8 25.02 14.13 -0.01
C ASP A 8 25.45 15.59 0.21
N LYS A 9 24.54 16.52 -0.06
CA LYS A 9 24.61 17.90 0.44
C LYS A 9 23.38 18.19 1.28
N LEU A 10 23.29 17.53 2.44
CA LEU A 10 22.46 18.04 3.54
C LEU A 10 23.23 19.19 4.20
N GLY A 11 22.94 20.41 3.78
CA GLY A 11 23.36 21.61 4.48
C GLY A 11 22.83 21.57 5.91
N GLN A 12 23.73 21.73 6.88
CA GLN A 12 23.39 22.04 8.26
C GLN A 12 22.70 23.42 8.30
N TYR A 13 21.37 23.41 8.22
CA TYR A 13 20.57 24.54 8.67
C TYR A 13 20.52 24.48 10.19
N ASN A 14 21.16 25.45 10.85
CA ASN A 14 20.95 25.72 12.26
C ASN A 14 19.51 26.23 12.43
N ALA A 15 18.58 25.29 12.64
CA ALA A 15 17.21 25.63 13.01
C ALA A 15 17.22 26.32 14.38
N PRO A 16 16.54 27.47 14.54
CA PRO A 16 16.33 28.04 15.86
C PRO A 16 15.61 27.04 16.77
N PRO A 17 15.80 27.10 18.09
CA PRO A 17 15.13 26.20 19.03
C PRO A 17 13.62 26.28 18.80
N ALA A 18 13.03 25.14 18.45
CA ALA A 18 11.60 25.01 18.28
C ALA A 18 10.92 25.42 19.60
N GLN A 19 10.20 26.54 19.57
CA GLN A 19 9.23 26.82 20.63
C GLN A 19 8.13 25.78 20.47
N ASP A 20 7.92 24.98 21.52
CA ASP A 20 6.86 23.98 21.59
C ASP A 20 5.50 24.67 21.55
N VAL A 21 5.01 24.96 20.34
CA VAL A 21 3.62 25.32 20.11
C VAL A 21 2.83 24.03 20.29
N VAL A 22 2.32 23.83 21.50
CA VAL A 22 1.35 22.79 21.82
C VAL A 22 0.05 23.14 21.11
N ILE A 23 -0.07 22.72 19.84
CA ILE A 23 -1.32 22.78 19.10
C ILE A 23 -2.25 21.74 19.71
N ALA A 24 -3.21 22.20 20.52
CA ALA A 24 -4.28 21.37 21.03
C ALA A 24 -5.14 20.90 19.84
N ILE A 25 -4.86 19.70 19.33
CA ILE A 25 -5.72 19.04 18.36
C ILE A 25 -7.00 18.66 19.12
N PRO A 26 -8.19 19.13 18.69
CA PRO A 26 -9.43 18.76 19.35
C PRO A 26 -9.59 17.23 19.28
N PRO A 27 -9.98 16.58 20.39
CA PRO A 27 -10.13 15.13 20.42
C PRO A 27 -11.20 14.72 19.40
N ASP A 28 -10.80 13.92 18.42
CA ASP A 28 -11.73 13.26 17.50
C ASP A 28 -12.69 12.42 18.33
N LYS A 29 -13.95 12.86 18.39
CA LYS A 29 -15.05 12.19 19.07
C LYS A 29 -15.41 10.92 18.30
N GLY A 30 -14.68 9.83 18.49
CA GLY A 30 -15.05 8.58 17.82
C GLY A 30 -14.20 7.33 18.03
N ALA A 31 -13.09 7.38 18.77
CA ALA A 31 -12.30 6.19 19.07
C ALA A 31 -12.09 6.07 20.58
N ASP A 32 -12.97 5.30 21.20
CA ASP A 32 -12.85 4.84 22.58
C ASP A 32 -11.65 3.89 22.66
N SER A 33 -10.49 4.39 23.12
CA SER A 33 -9.29 3.58 23.33
C SER A 33 -8.52 4.05 24.55
N THR A 34 -9.06 3.76 25.74
CA THR A 34 -8.30 3.68 26.99
C THR A 34 -7.39 2.44 26.97
N HIS A 35 -6.18 2.59 26.43
CA HIS A 35 -4.97 1.84 26.82
C HIS A 35 -3.75 2.68 26.43
N GLY A 36 -3.04 3.18 27.45
CA GLY A 36 -1.91 4.11 27.28
C GLY A 36 -0.62 3.46 26.78
N ALA A 37 0.19 4.31 26.14
CA ALA A 37 1.63 4.25 25.91
C ALA A 37 2.17 3.17 24.94
N GLY A 38 1.63 3.18 23.73
CA GLY A 38 2.17 2.50 22.56
C GLY A 38 1.08 2.46 21.52
N MET A 39 0.85 3.56 20.80
CA MET A 39 -0.13 3.57 19.71
C MET A 39 0.38 2.64 18.60
N ASP A 40 -0.02 1.37 18.70
CA ASP A 40 0.18 0.38 17.65
C ASP A 40 -0.48 0.95 16.38
N VAL A 41 0.33 1.32 15.39
CA VAL A 41 -0.18 1.75 14.09
C VAL A 41 -0.85 0.52 13.47
N VAL A 42 -2.18 0.56 13.35
CA VAL A 42 -2.97 -0.45 12.67
C VAL A 42 -3.27 0.06 11.26
N TRP A 43 -3.48 -0.87 10.32
CA TRP A 43 -4.00 -0.52 9.00
C TRP A 43 -5.23 0.39 9.08
N THR A 44 -5.26 1.45 8.27
CA THR A 44 -6.38 2.41 8.15
C THR A 44 -7.71 1.80 7.66
N SER A 45 -7.72 0.52 7.30
CA SER A 45 -8.93 -0.23 6.97
C SER A 45 -8.72 -1.71 7.28
N GLY A 46 -9.78 -2.42 7.66
CA GLY A 46 -9.73 -3.88 7.76
C GLY A 46 -9.80 -4.54 6.37
N LEU A 47 -9.29 -5.77 6.22
CA LEU A 47 -9.43 -6.54 4.97
C LEU A 47 -10.89 -6.75 4.58
N LYS A 48 -11.74 -7.00 5.59
CA LYS A 48 -13.18 -7.12 5.38
C LYS A 48 -13.75 -5.81 4.84
N GLU A 49 -13.19 -4.66 5.18
CA GLU A 49 -13.73 -3.37 4.74
C GLU A 49 -13.40 -3.02 3.28
N CYS A 50 -12.76 -3.91 2.54
CA CYS A 50 -12.50 -3.75 1.12
C CYS A 50 -13.80 -3.46 0.33
N TYR A 51 -14.91 -4.12 0.67
CA TYR A 51 -16.21 -3.88 0.03
C TYR A 51 -16.77 -2.47 0.29
N LYS A 52 -16.35 -1.80 1.38
CA LYS A 52 -16.75 -0.42 1.68
C LYS A 52 -16.02 0.59 0.80
N GLN A 53 -15.01 0.15 0.04
CA GLN A 53 -14.17 0.99 -0.82
C GLN A 53 -14.12 0.44 -2.25
N PRO A 54 -15.24 0.50 -2.99
CA PRO A 54 -15.36 -0.09 -4.32
C PRO A 54 -14.37 0.50 -5.32
N LYS A 55 -13.93 1.76 -5.14
CA LYS A 55 -12.94 2.40 -6.02
C LYS A 55 -11.58 1.70 -5.95
N HIS A 56 -11.07 1.46 -4.74
CA HIS A 56 -9.76 0.81 -4.56
C HIS A 56 -9.83 -0.69 -4.88
N CYS A 57 -10.92 -1.37 -4.51
CA CYS A 57 -11.13 -2.77 -4.86
C CYS A 57 -11.28 -2.97 -6.38
N GLY A 58 -12.12 -2.16 -7.04
CA GLY A 58 -12.32 -2.19 -8.48
C GLY A 58 -11.03 -1.88 -9.24
N LEU A 59 -10.25 -0.89 -8.78
CA LEU A 59 -8.95 -0.60 -9.37
C LEU A 59 -7.97 -1.78 -9.17
N ALA A 60 -8.02 -2.49 -8.04
CA ALA A 60 -7.19 -3.67 -7.82
C ALA A 60 -7.56 -4.86 -8.73
N ILE A 61 -8.81 -4.94 -9.16
CA ILE A 61 -9.29 -5.96 -10.10
C ILE A 61 -8.92 -5.58 -11.54
N VAL A 62 -9.16 -4.33 -11.93
CA VAL A 62 -8.95 -3.84 -13.31
C VAL A 62 -7.47 -3.59 -13.59
N TRP A 63 -6.73 -3.13 -12.59
CA TRP A 63 -5.34 -2.71 -12.69
C TRP A 63 -4.46 -3.31 -11.57
N PRO A 64 -4.33 -4.65 -11.52
CA PRO A 64 -3.53 -5.33 -10.49
C PRO A 64 -2.02 -5.06 -10.61
N CYS A 65 -1.51 -4.57 -11.75
CA CYS A 65 -0.06 -4.40 -11.98
C CYS A 65 0.49 -3.04 -11.54
N GLY A 66 -0.28 -1.97 -11.78
CA GLY A 66 0.14 -0.59 -11.46
C GLY A 66 -0.19 -0.13 -10.05
N LEU A 67 -1.17 -0.74 -9.38
CA LEU A 67 -1.41 -0.49 -7.95
C LEU A 67 -0.20 -0.89 -7.08
N PRO A 68 0.41 -2.09 -7.26
CA PRO A 68 1.64 -2.45 -6.57
C PRO A 68 2.78 -1.49 -6.88
N ALA A 69 2.87 -1.00 -8.11
CA ALA A 69 3.89 -0.03 -8.50
C ALA A 69 3.67 1.33 -7.83
N LYS A 70 2.41 1.79 -7.73
CA LYS A 70 2.03 2.99 -6.96
C LYS A 70 2.41 2.84 -5.49
N VAL A 71 2.04 1.72 -4.86
CA VAL A 71 2.37 1.43 -3.46
C VAL A 71 3.89 1.39 -3.28
N GLY A 72 4.57 0.61 -4.13
CA GLY A 72 6.02 0.44 -4.11
C GLY A 72 6.80 1.74 -4.25
N LYS A 73 6.38 2.63 -5.17
CA LYS A 73 7.01 3.94 -5.36
C LYS A 73 7.00 4.77 -4.07
N ASN A 74 5.92 4.71 -3.29
CA ASN A 74 5.81 5.47 -2.04
C ASN A 74 6.63 4.89 -0.88
N ILE A 75 7.05 3.62 -0.99
CA ILE A 75 7.93 2.96 -0.01
C ILE A 75 9.36 2.77 -0.55
N GLY A 76 9.74 3.51 -1.60
CA GLY A 76 11.11 3.51 -2.14
C GLY A 76 11.48 2.29 -3.01
N LEU A 77 10.51 1.50 -3.47
CA LEU A 77 10.74 0.39 -4.39
C LEU A 77 10.63 0.84 -5.85
N SER A 78 11.36 0.18 -6.76
CA SER A 78 11.31 0.47 -8.19
C SER A 78 9.92 0.16 -8.79
N PRO A 79 9.16 1.17 -9.27
CA PRO A 79 7.83 0.95 -9.82
C PRO A 79 7.87 0.15 -11.12
N ILE A 80 8.92 0.30 -11.92
CA ILE A 80 9.10 -0.42 -13.19
C ILE A 80 9.23 -1.92 -12.90
N PHE A 81 10.10 -2.27 -11.94
CA PHE A 81 10.30 -3.68 -11.56
C PHE A 81 9.02 -4.31 -11.02
N LEU A 82 8.30 -3.63 -10.12
CA LEU A 82 7.05 -4.14 -9.57
C LEU A 82 5.97 -4.28 -10.65
N THR A 83 5.83 -3.30 -11.55
CA THR A 83 4.88 -3.38 -12.67
C THR A 83 5.17 -4.60 -13.54
N ALA A 84 6.43 -4.77 -13.95
CA ALA A 84 6.84 -5.90 -14.78
C ALA A 84 6.62 -7.24 -14.08
N PHE A 85 7.03 -7.36 -12.81
CA PHE A 85 6.85 -8.57 -12.01
C PHE A 85 5.37 -8.97 -11.89
N PHE A 86 4.51 -8.04 -11.49
CA PHE A 86 3.08 -8.31 -11.31
C PHE A 86 2.35 -8.51 -12.64
N ALA A 87 2.77 -7.85 -13.72
CA ALA A 87 2.23 -8.10 -15.05
C ALA A 87 2.55 -9.51 -15.55
N ILE A 88 3.82 -9.95 -15.46
CA ILE A 88 4.24 -11.29 -15.89
C ILE A 88 3.50 -12.38 -15.11
N THR A 89 3.43 -12.24 -13.79
CA THR A 89 2.78 -13.22 -12.92
C THR A 89 1.26 -13.23 -13.11
N LEU A 90 0.61 -12.09 -13.34
CA LEU A 90 -0.81 -12.02 -13.70
C LEU A 90 -1.11 -12.69 -15.05
N VAL A 91 -0.30 -12.40 -16.08
CA VAL A 91 -0.48 -13.04 -17.40
C VAL A 91 -0.33 -14.56 -17.27
N GLY A 92 0.63 -15.01 -16.47
CA GLY A 92 0.78 -16.42 -16.11
C GLY A 92 -0.47 -17.02 -15.46
N ASP A 93 -1.06 -16.32 -14.50
CA ASP A 93 -2.26 -16.75 -13.78
C ASP A 93 -3.52 -16.79 -14.68
N ILE A 94 -3.68 -15.80 -15.56
CA ILE A 94 -4.76 -15.78 -16.56
C ILE A 94 -4.59 -16.93 -17.56
N ALA A 95 -3.38 -17.13 -18.07
CA ALA A 95 -3.07 -18.23 -18.98
C ALA A 95 -3.31 -19.60 -18.31
N PHE A 96 -2.90 -19.74 -17.05
CA PHE A 96 -3.18 -20.93 -16.25
C PHE A 96 -4.68 -21.22 -16.17
N THR A 97 -5.43 -20.19 -15.77
CA THR A 97 -6.88 -20.26 -15.57
C THR A 97 -7.58 -20.65 -16.87
N ALA A 98 -7.16 -20.08 -18.00
CA ALA A 98 -7.70 -20.43 -19.31
C ALA A 98 -7.42 -21.89 -19.70
N ILE A 99 -6.20 -22.38 -19.48
CA ILE A 99 -5.82 -23.78 -19.75
C ILE A 99 -6.61 -24.74 -18.84
N ALA A 100 -6.67 -24.44 -17.54
CA ALA A 100 -7.41 -25.23 -16.56
C ALA A 100 -8.90 -25.29 -16.91
N TRP A 101 -9.48 -24.15 -17.31
CA TRP A 101 -10.89 -24.09 -17.72
C TRP A 101 -11.16 -24.90 -19.00
N ALA A 102 -10.23 -24.86 -19.96
CA ALA A 102 -10.32 -25.67 -21.17
C ALA A 102 -10.21 -27.18 -20.88
N ASP A 103 -9.34 -27.60 -19.96
CA ASP A 103 -9.19 -29.01 -19.53
C ASP A 103 -10.44 -29.52 -18.78
N VAL A 104 -11.02 -28.71 -17.89
CA VAL A 104 -12.29 -29.08 -17.22
C VAL A 104 -13.42 -29.22 -18.24
N LYS A 105 -13.49 -28.29 -19.21
CA LYS A 105 -14.51 -28.33 -20.26
C LYS A 105 -14.36 -29.55 -21.16
N SER A 106 -13.13 -29.98 -21.49
CA SER A 106 -12.89 -31.15 -22.35
C SER A 106 -13.30 -32.47 -21.70
N ARG A 107 -13.28 -32.54 -20.36
CA ARG A 107 -13.72 -33.71 -19.58
C ARG A 107 -15.23 -33.81 -19.39
N GLY A 108 -15.99 -32.78 -19.80
CA GLY A 108 -17.43 -32.71 -19.54
C GLY A 108 -17.78 -32.38 -18.09
N ASP A 109 -16.79 -32.03 -17.26
CA ASP A 109 -16.99 -31.59 -15.89
C ASP A 109 -17.53 -30.15 -15.88
N LYS A 110 -18.41 -29.85 -14.93
CA LYS A 110 -18.93 -28.50 -14.76
C LYS A 110 -17.83 -27.62 -14.16
N PRO A 111 -17.47 -26.50 -14.79
CA PRO A 111 -16.48 -25.59 -14.22
C PRO A 111 -17.03 -25.01 -12.92
N HIS A 112 -16.42 -25.39 -11.79
CA HIS A 112 -16.68 -24.74 -10.51
C HIS A 112 -16.01 -23.36 -10.51
N PHE A 113 -16.68 -22.40 -11.15
CA PHE A 113 -16.22 -21.02 -11.42
C PHE A 113 -15.72 -20.26 -10.17
N LEU A 114 -16.12 -20.69 -8.97
CA LEU A 114 -15.79 -20.02 -7.71
C LEU A 114 -14.92 -20.85 -6.76
N TYR A 115 -14.67 -22.12 -7.06
CA TYR A 115 -13.76 -22.92 -6.23
C TYR A 115 -12.34 -22.62 -6.69
N ASN A 116 -11.81 -21.53 -6.13
CA ASN A 116 -10.43 -21.05 -6.15
C ASN A 116 -9.52 -22.02 -6.95
N ILE A 117 -9.31 -21.74 -8.23
CA ILE A 117 -8.45 -22.54 -9.12
C ILE A 117 -7.08 -22.79 -8.46
N ASN A 118 -6.61 -21.85 -7.62
CA ASN A 118 -5.45 -22.05 -6.77
C ASN A 118 -5.61 -23.25 -5.82
N PHE A 119 -6.73 -23.40 -5.12
CA PHE A 119 -6.98 -24.51 -4.18
C PHE A 119 -7.14 -25.85 -4.88
N TYR A 120 -7.83 -25.91 -6.02
CA TYR A 120 -8.05 -27.15 -6.75
C TYR A 120 -6.73 -27.80 -7.22
N TYR A 121 -5.74 -26.99 -7.61
CA TYR A 121 -4.41 -27.50 -8.02
C TYR A 121 -3.33 -27.40 -6.93
N PHE A 122 -3.54 -26.67 -5.83
CA PHE A 122 -2.69 -26.82 -4.63
C PHE A 122 -2.86 -28.20 -3.99
N VAL A 123 -4.08 -28.76 -4.08
CA VAL A 123 -4.45 -30.04 -3.47
C VAL A 123 -4.55 -31.17 -4.50
N GLY A 124 -4.87 -30.85 -5.76
CA GLY A 124 -4.97 -31.80 -6.86
C GLY A 124 -3.64 -32.04 -7.59
N LYS A 125 -3.46 -33.25 -8.14
CA LYS A 125 -2.27 -33.58 -8.95
C LYS A 125 -2.18 -32.63 -10.16
N PRO A 126 -1.07 -31.92 -10.37
CA PRO A 126 -0.89 -31.13 -11.58
C PRO A 126 -0.93 -32.09 -12.80
N PRO A 127 -1.70 -31.78 -13.85
CA PRO A 127 -1.63 -32.54 -15.08
C PRO A 127 -0.19 -32.41 -15.60
N GLY A 128 0.44 -33.53 -15.99
CA GLY A 128 1.88 -33.64 -16.28
C GLY A 128 2.40 -32.83 -17.48
N SER A 129 1.67 -31.81 -17.93
CA SER A 129 2.10 -30.86 -18.94
C SER A 129 3.01 -29.79 -18.33
N HIS A 130 4.16 -29.55 -18.95
CA HIS A 130 5.13 -28.52 -18.53
C HIS A 130 4.51 -27.12 -18.39
N CYS A 131 3.49 -26.81 -19.21
CA CYS A 131 2.77 -25.54 -19.15
C CYS A 131 2.06 -25.34 -17.80
N SER A 132 1.51 -26.41 -17.21
CA SER A 132 0.79 -26.36 -15.94
C SER A 132 1.72 -26.04 -14.78
N THR A 133 2.95 -26.59 -14.79
CA THR A 133 3.96 -26.35 -13.75
C THR A 133 4.46 -24.92 -13.78
N ALA A 134 4.78 -24.37 -14.96
CA ALA A 134 5.25 -22.99 -15.09
C ALA A 134 4.19 -21.98 -14.57
N ALA A 135 2.94 -22.22 -14.94
CA ALA A 135 1.82 -21.38 -14.56
C ALA A 135 1.53 -21.45 -13.04
N TYR A 136 1.62 -22.64 -12.45
CA TYR A 136 1.59 -22.81 -10.99
C TYR A 136 2.71 -22.03 -10.27
N ILE A 137 3.95 -22.11 -10.79
CA ILE A 137 5.08 -21.35 -10.25
C ILE A 137 4.81 -19.85 -10.30
N LEU A 138 4.25 -19.34 -11.40
CA LEU A 138 3.89 -17.92 -11.55
C LEU A 138 2.81 -17.49 -10.55
N GLY A 139 1.80 -18.33 -10.29
CA GLY A 139 0.79 -18.08 -9.26
C GLY A 139 1.39 -18.02 -7.85
N VAL A 140 2.28 -18.96 -7.51
CA VAL A 140 3.01 -18.94 -6.23
C VAL A 140 3.88 -17.68 -6.11
N LEU A 141 4.57 -17.29 -7.18
CA LEU A 141 5.37 -16.06 -7.21
C LEU A 141 4.51 -14.80 -7.05
N PHE A 142 3.31 -14.75 -7.65
CA PHE A 142 2.37 -13.65 -7.47
C PHE A 142 2.02 -13.45 -5.99
N VAL A 143 1.60 -14.53 -5.31
CA VAL A 143 1.22 -14.50 -3.89
C VAL A 143 2.41 -14.09 -3.02
N LEU A 144 3.59 -14.68 -3.27
CA LEU A 144 4.81 -14.33 -2.53
C LEU A 144 5.20 -12.85 -2.75
N GLY A 145 5.05 -12.34 -3.98
CA GLY A 145 5.27 -10.95 -4.30
C GLY A 145 4.32 -10.02 -3.52
N MET A 146 3.03 -10.36 -3.48
CA MET A 146 2.03 -9.62 -2.69
C MET A 146 2.33 -9.64 -1.20
N TYR A 147 2.68 -10.80 -0.65
CA TYR A 147 3.08 -10.96 0.74
C TYR A 147 4.32 -10.12 1.09
N ARG A 148 5.35 -10.15 0.23
CA ARG A 148 6.58 -9.36 0.39
C ARG A 148 6.31 -7.86 0.33
N LEU A 149 5.49 -7.42 -0.62
CA LEU A 149 5.09 -6.02 -0.76
C LEU A 149 4.32 -5.55 0.48
N ARG A 150 3.42 -6.38 1.01
CA ARG A 150 2.67 -6.11 2.23
C ARG A 150 3.57 -5.96 3.45
N ILE A 151 4.52 -6.87 3.66
CA ILE A 151 5.51 -6.75 4.74
C ILE A 151 6.31 -5.46 4.61
N LYS A 152 6.83 -5.16 3.42
CA LYS A 152 7.61 -3.94 3.18
C LYS A 152 6.80 -2.68 3.44
N THR A 153 5.52 -2.69 3.10
CA THR A 153 4.58 -1.59 3.39
C THR A 153 4.35 -1.45 4.90
N GLN A 154 4.17 -2.56 5.62
CA GLN A 154 4.03 -2.54 7.08
C GLN A 154 5.27 -1.99 7.75
N ASP A 155 6.46 -2.40 7.29
CA ASP A 155 7.73 -1.93 7.82
C ASP A 155 7.94 -0.45 7.61
N TYR A 156 7.62 0.04 6.40
CA TYR A 156 7.75 1.44 6.06
C TYR A 156 6.85 2.34 6.91
N TYR A 157 5.62 1.90 7.19
CA TYR A 157 4.64 2.68 7.96
C TYR A 157 4.57 2.31 9.45
N GLY A 158 5.47 1.46 9.96
CA GLY A 158 5.46 1.03 11.35
C GLY A 158 4.22 0.24 11.78
N ILE A 159 3.53 -0.42 10.84
CA ILE A 159 2.30 -1.18 11.10
C ILE A 159 2.64 -2.52 11.77
N ARG A 160 1.94 -2.85 12.86
CA ARG A 160 2.18 -4.12 13.59
C ARG A 160 1.91 -5.34 12.69
N ARG A 161 2.94 -6.20 12.55
CA ARG A 161 2.87 -7.40 11.72
C ARG A 161 2.05 -8.52 12.37
N ARG A 162 1.23 -9.21 11.58
CA ARG A 162 0.55 -10.46 11.97
C ARG A 162 0.84 -11.52 10.91
N LYS A 163 2.03 -12.14 10.99
CA LYS A 163 2.62 -13.00 9.94
C LYS A 163 1.62 -13.96 9.28
N PHE A 164 0.87 -14.74 10.08
CA PHE A 164 -0.10 -15.70 9.56
C PHE A 164 -1.24 -15.02 8.81
N PHE A 165 -1.81 -13.96 9.40
CA PHE A 165 -2.89 -13.20 8.79
C PHE A 165 -2.48 -12.56 7.47
N ASP A 166 -1.24 -12.08 7.36
CA ASP A 166 -0.71 -11.45 6.14
C ASP A 166 -0.56 -12.45 4.98
N ILE A 167 -0.23 -13.72 5.26
CA ILE A 167 -0.21 -14.79 4.25
C ILE A 167 -1.63 -15.13 3.78
N TYR A 168 -2.56 -15.37 4.72
CA TYR A 168 -3.96 -15.64 4.39
C TYR A 168 -4.60 -14.49 3.60
N ALA A 169 -4.32 -13.25 3.98
CA ALA A 169 -4.79 -12.05 3.28
C ALA A 169 -4.29 -11.99 1.83
N SER A 170 -3.03 -12.37 1.61
CA SER A 170 -2.40 -12.35 0.29
C SER A 170 -2.92 -13.48 -0.61
N LEU A 171 -3.24 -14.63 -0.03
CA LEU A 171 -3.76 -15.82 -0.73
C LEU A 171 -5.25 -15.71 -1.09
N PHE A 172 -6.09 -15.27 -0.14
CA PHE A 172 -7.55 -15.35 -0.28
C PHE A 172 -8.23 -14.01 -0.63
N CYS A 173 -7.54 -12.88 -0.45
CA CYS A 173 -8.12 -11.54 -0.65
C CYS A 173 -7.07 -10.61 -1.24
N THR A 174 -6.45 -11.02 -2.35
CA THR A 174 -5.31 -10.28 -2.93
C THR A 174 -5.68 -8.86 -3.34
N CYS A 175 -6.85 -8.67 -3.96
CA CYS A 175 -7.38 -7.34 -4.28
C CYS A 175 -7.62 -6.48 -3.03
N CYS A 176 -8.08 -7.11 -1.94
CA CYS A 176 -8.31 -6.44 -0.65
C CYS A 176 -7.01 -6.00 0.00
N SER A 177 -5.99 -6.85 -0.04
CA SER A 177 -4.66 -6.52 0.45
C SER A 177 -4.08 -5.34 -0.32
N LEU A 178 -4.24 -5.33 -1.64
CA LEU A 178 -3.76 -4.25 -2.50
C LEU A 178 -4.52 -2.94 -2.27
N ALA A 179 -5.84 -3.02 -2.16
CA ALA A 179 -6.70 -1.88 -1.83
C ALA A 179 -6.34 -1.27 -0.46
N GLN A 180 -6.14 -2.11 0.55
CA GLN A 180 -5.73 -1.69 1.89
C GLN A 180 -4.38 -0.96 1.88
N MET A 181 -3.39 -1.50 1.15
CA MET A 181 -2.08 -0.87 0.99
C MET A 181 -2.18 0.47 0.25
N SER A 182 -2.94 0.53 -0.86
CA SER A 182 -3.14 1.79 -1.60
C SER A 182 -3.82 2.84 -0.74
N LYS A 183 -4.82 2.46 0.06
CA LYS A 183 -5.50 3.39 0.96
C LYS A 183 -4.56 3.94 2.02
N GLN A 184 -3.70 3.09 2.61
CA GLN A 184 -2.70 3.54 3.58
C GLN A 184 -1.77 4.59 2.97
N VAL A 185 -1.29 4.35 1.75
CA VAL A 185 -0.44 5.28 1.03
C VAL A 185 -1.14 6.63 0.80
N ASP A 186 -2.40 6.59 0.35
CA ASP A 186 -3.19 7.80 0.09
C ASP A 186 -3.51 8.57 1.40
N PHE A 187 -3.75 7.85 2.50
CA PHE A 187 -3.95 8.42 3.83
C PHE A 187 -2.70 9.17 4.31
N GLU A 188 -1.53 8.53 4.27
CA GLU A 188 -0.28 9.16 4.72
C GLU A 188 0.10 10.36 3.86
N ARG A 189 -0.15 10.29 2.54
CA ARG A 189 0.05 11.43 1.65
C ARG A 189 -0.85 12.61 2.01
N THR A 190 -2.13 12.35 2.26
CA THR A 190 -3.11 13.39 2.62
C THR A 190 -2.77 14.01 3.99
N LYS A 191 -2.36 13.17 4.94
CA LYS A 191 -1.89 13.61 6.25
C LYS A 191 -0.72 14.58 6.12
N GLY A 192 0.29 14.25 5.31
CA GLY A 192 1.43 15.14 5.03
C GLY A 192 1.02 16.51 4.48
N HIS A 193 0.09 16.56 3.53
CA HIS A 193 -0.42 17.82 2.97
C HIS A 193 -1.15 18.68 4.03
N ASN A 194 -1.96 18.07 4.87
CA ASN A 194 -2.66 18.79 5.94
C ASN A 194 -1.68 19.39 6.96
N TYR A 195 -0.61 18.67 7.32
CA TYR A 195 0.42 19.21 8.21
C TYR A 195 1.13 20.43 7.60
N GLN A 196 1.50 20.35 6.31
CA GLN A 196 2.12 21.48 5.61
C GLN A 196 1.19 22.69 5.55
N GLN A 197 -0.10 22.48 5.31
CA GLN A 197 -1.09 23.55 5.27
C GLN A 197 -1.28 24.23 6.64
N VAL A 198 -1.30 23.45 7.73
CA VAL A 198 -1.39 24.00 9.10
C VAL A 198 -0.13 24.79 9.45
N GLN A 199 1.06 24.30 9.09
CA GLN A 199 2.31 25.03 9.31
C GLN A 199 2.37 26.35 8.53
N GLN A 200 1.94 26.34 7.26
CA GLN A 200 1.87 27.57 6.46
C GLN A 200 0.89 28.58 7.08
N SER A 201 -0.29 28.13 7.50
CA SER A 201 -1.30 29.00 8.11
C SER A 201 -0.81 29.62 9.44
N ALA A 202 -0.07 28.85 10.25
CA ALA A 202 0.55 29.35 11.47
C ALA A 202 1.65 30.38 11.16
N TYR A 203 2.48 30.13 10.15
CA TYR A 203 3.51 31.06 9.71
C TYR A 203 2.91 32.39 9.23
N ASP A 204 1.85 32.34 8.42
CA ASP A 204 1.18 33.53 7.90
C ASP A 204 0.50 34.34 9.02
N ALA A 205 -0.09 33.67 10.01
CA ALA A 205 -0.69 34.32 11.19
C ALA A 205 0.36 35.05 12.05
N HIS A 206 1.55 34.47 12.25
CA HIS A 206 2.64 35.12 12.99
C HIS A 206 3.35 36.20 12.16
N GLY A 207 3.51 36.00 10.85
CA GLY A 207 4.13 36.96 9.94
C GLY A 207 3.35 38.28 9.81
N GLN A 208 2.01 38.23 9.88
CA GLN A 208 1.20 39.45 9.90
C GLN A 208 1.34 40.25 11.20
N SER A 209 1.63 39.60 12.34
CA SER A 209 1.81 40.31 13.62
C SER A 209 3.12 41.12 13.68
N GLY A 210 4.16 40.69 12.95
CA GLY A 210 5.42 41.43 12.82
C GLY A 210 5.34 42.65 11.90
N HIS A 211 4.49 42.60 10.87
CA HIS A 211 4.38 43.70 9.91
C HIS A 211 3.51 44.87 10.38
N VAL A 212 2.60 44.64 11.34
CA VAL A 212 1.74 45.69 11.89
C VAL A 212 2.50 46.59 12.88
N ASN A 213 3.49 46.07 13.60
CA ASN A 213 4.28 46.88 14.53
C ASN A 213 5.36 47.74 13.85
N THR A 214 5.83 47.37 12.66
CA THR A 214 6.85 48.17 11.94
C THR A 214 6.24 49.41 11.26
N ILE A 215 4.95 49.39 10.91
CA ILE A 215 4.28 50.55 10.29
C ILE A 215 3.90 51.62 11.35
N LEU A 216 3.75 51.23 12.62
CA LEU A 216 3.50 52.19 13.72
C LEU A 216 4.77 52.85 14.26
N ALA A 217 5.96 52.31 13.97
CA ALA A 217 7.25 52.88 14.40
C ALA A 217 7.82 53.97 13.46
N PHE A 218 7.24 54.15 12.27
CA PHE A 218 7.67 55.17 11.28
C PHE A 218 6.76 56.40 11.22
N ARG A 219 5.94 56.62 12.25
CA ARG A 219 5.00 57.76 12.34
C ARG A 219 5.19 58.59 13.61
N GLN A 220 6.44 58.86 13.97
CA GLN A 220 6.86 59.92 14.90
C GLN A 220 7.95 60.75 14.24
#